data_AF-A0A3S1FAW9-F1
#
_entry.id   AF-A0A3S1FAW9-F1
#
_cell.length_a   1.000
_cell.length_b   1.000
_cell.length_c   1.000
_cell.angle_alpha   90.00
_cell.angle_beta   90.00
_cell.angle_gamma   90.00
#
_symmetry.space_group_name_H-M   'P 1'
#
loop_
_entity.id
_entity.type
_entity.pdbx_description
1 polymer ?
#
loop_
_entity_poly.entity_id
_entity_poly.type
_entity_poly.pdbx_seq_one_letter_code
_entity_poly.pdbx_strand_id
1 'polypeptide(L)'
;DNVADATVTTGLAVDRATLDNGCLQVVPGSHKLGYLGLSDEGTGELMKGLTAEEELRKVGIDPATIVPLVLEPGDLALWGLLTVHGSSPNKSQHDRAFALSSYVRADTTQRGEWAFRDGVSVPLGKTPTLCKYEKLFEEPGPMYDTTAWWK
;
A
#
# COMPACT_ATOMS: atom_id res chain seq x y z
N ASP A 1 19.73 -10.28 -5.51
CA ASP A 1 18.37 -10.49 -4.98
C ASP A 1 17.91 -9.25 -4.22
N ASN A 2 17.27 -8.30 -4.91
CA ASN A 2 16.68 -7.13 -4.26
C ASN A 2 15.17 -7.13 -4.51
N VAL A 3 14.42 -7.70 -3.57
CA VAL A 3 12.95 -7.76 -3.63
C VAL A 3 12.32 -6.38 -3.78
N ALA A 4 12.98 -5.33 -3.27
CA ALA A 4 12.50 -3.96 -3.38
C ALA A 4 12.44 -3.46 -4.83
N ASP A 5 13.45 -3.82 -5.64
CA ASP A 5 13.51 -3.45 -7.06
C ASP A 5 12.66 -4.38 -7.93
N ALA A 6 12.23 -5.52 -7.39
CA ALA A 6 11.47 -6.54 -8.09
C ALA A 6 9.96 -6.46 -7.84
N THR A 7 9.51 -5.49 -7.04
CA THR A 7 8.12 -5.38 -6.59
C THR A 7 7.45 -4.13 -7.15
N VAL A 8 6.21 -4.30 -7.61
CA VAL A 8 5.32 -3.20 -8.00
C VAL A 8 3.95 -3.40 -7.35
N THR A 9 3.37 -2.33 -6.85
CA THR A 9 1.98 -2.30 -6.42
C THR A 9 1.17 -1.46 -7.38
N THR A 10 -0.01 -1.95 -7.74
CA THR A 10 -1.03 -1.23 -8.49
C THR A 10 -2.16 -0.84 -7.55
N GLY A 11 -2.64 0.38 -7.66
CA GLY A 11 -3.81 0.88 -6.99
C GLY A 11 -4.84 1.37 -8.00
N LEU A 12 -5.97 0.67 -8.10
CA LEU A 12 -7.09 1.03 -8.96
C LEU A 12 -8.09 1.87 -8.17
N ALA A 13 -8.39 3.06 -8.67
CA ALA A 13 -9.47 3.89 -8.16
C ALA A 13 -10.81 3.23 -8.52
N VAL A 14 -11.48 2.64 -7.51
CA VAL A 14 -12.85 2.12 -7.66
C VAL A 14 -13.82 3.29 -7.52
N ASP A 15 -13.62 4.11 -6.49
CA ASP A 15 -14.30 5.38 -6.31
C ASP A 15 -13.39 6.55 -6.67
N ARG A 16 -14.00 7.71 -6.93
CA ARG A 16 -13.27 8.96 -7.17
C ARG A 16 -12.40 9.29 -5.95
N ALA A 17 -11.11 9.53 -6.16
CA ALA A 17 -10.18 9.95 -5.12
C ALA A 17 -9.90 11.45 -5.24
N THR A 18 -10.15 12.20 -4.18
CA THR A 18 -9.96 13.65 -4.09
C THR A 18 -9.18 14.01 -2.83
N LEU A 19 -8.74 15.26 -2.73
CA LEU A 19 -8.08 15.75 -1.51
C LEU A 19 -8.98 15.62 -0.27
N ASP A 20 -10.28 15.86 -0.43
CA ASP A 20 -11.25 15.88 0.68
C ASP A 20 -11.57 14.48 1.22
N ASN A 21 -11.62 13.47 0.34
CA ASN A 21 -11.88 12.09 0.74
C ASN A 21 -10.61 11.26 0.97
N GLY A 22 -9.46 11.93 1.11
CA GLY A 22 -8.22 11.30 1.54
C GLY A 22 -7.52 10.51 0.44
N CYS A 23 -7.37 11.10 -0.77
CA CYS A 23 -6.66 10.46 -1.87
C CYS A 23 -5.25 9.96 -1.47
N LEU A 24 -4.74 8.99 -2.23
CA LEU A 24 -3.36 8.50 -2.05
C LEU A 24 -2.39 9.68 -2.25
N GLN A 25 -1.35 9.72 -1.44
CA GLN A 25 -0.27 10.69 -1.47
C GLN A 25 1.04 9.93 -1.60
N VAL A 26 1.97 10.47 -2.39
CA VAL A 26 3.29 9.86 -2.63
C VAL A 26 4.39 10.91 -2.51
N VAL A 27 5.60 10.47 -2.16
CA VAL A 27 6.81 11.30 -2.26
C VAL A 27 7.60 10.86 -3.50
N PRO A 28 7.63 11.65 -4.59
CA PRO A 28 8.34 11.28 -5.80
C PRO A 28 9.82 10.99 -5.55
N GLY A 29 10.34 9.91 -6.14
CA GLY A 29 11.75 9.53 -6.02
C GLY A 29 12.17 8.88 -4.69
N SER A 30 11.29 8.86 -3.68
CA SER A 30 11.60 8.32 -2.34
C SER A 30 12.05 6.85 -2.33
N HIS A 31 11.60 6.03 -3.28
CA HIS A 31 12.05 4.64 -3.44
C HIS A 31 13.58 4.49 -3.62
N LYS A 32 14.26 5.55 -4.07
CA LYS A 32 15.72 5.57 -4.24
C LYS A 32 16.49 5.81 -2.94
N LEU A 33 15.79 6.20 -1.88
CA LEU A 33 16.38 6.49 -0.57
C LEU A 33 16.60 5.21 0.27
N GLY A 34 16.13 4.05 -0.23
CA GLY A 34 16.23 2.78 0.48
C GLY A 34 15.14 2.65 1.55
N TYR A 35 15.36 1.72 2.48
CA TYR A 35 14.44 1.50 3.59
C TYR A 35 14.64 2.57 4.67
N LEU A 36 13.58 3.34 4.96
CA LEU A 36 13.64 4.48 5.87
C LEU A 36 13.14 4.18 7.29
N GLY A 37 12.65 2.96 7.56
CA GLY A 37 12.13 2.58 8.89
C GLY A 37 10.90 3.38 9.34
N LEU A 38 10.17 4.00 8.41
CA LEU A 38 8.95 4.73 8.71
C LEU A 38 7.91 3.77 9.28
N SER A 39 7.36 4.10 10.45
CA SER A 39 6.37 3.29 11.19
C SER A 39 6.90 2.01 11.87
N ASP A 40 8.23 1.81 11.97
CA ASP A 40 8.85 0.65 12.64
C ASP A 40 8.96 0.75 14.17
N GLU A 41 8.41 1.79 14.81
CA GLU A 41 8.51 1.99 16.27
C GLU A 41 7.72 0.98 17.14
N GLY A 42 7.44 -0.23 16.61
CA GLY A 42 7.32 -1.45 17.42
C GLY A 42 6.06 -1.63 18.26
N THR A 43 5.09 -0.71 18.26
CA THR A 43 3.84 -0.86 19.03
C THR A 43 2.70 -1.51 18.24
N GLY A 44 2.85 -1.71 16.92
CA GLY A 44 1.79 -2.25 16.07
C GLY A 44 0.59 -1.31 15.88
N GLU A 45 0.69 -0.07 16.37
CA GLU A 45 -0.30 0.98 16.16
C GLU A 45 -0.14 1.54 14.75
N LEU A 46 -1.07 1.18 13.87
CA LEU A 46 -1.26 1.87 12.60
C LEU A 46 -1.51 3.35 12.89
N MET A 47 -0.65 4.24 12.35
CA MET A 47 -0.83 5.70 12.37
C MET A 47 -0.86 6.31 13.78
N LYS A 48 0.31 6.46 14.42
CA LYS A 48 0.47 7.37 15.56
C LYS A 48 0.26 8.83 15.12
N GLY A 49 -0.99 9.26 15.07
CA GLY A 49 -1.38 10.67 15.10
C GLY A 49 -0.92 11.56 13.93
N LEU A 50 -1.18 12.84 14.12
CA LEU A 50 -1.03 13.96 13.18
C LEU A 50 0.43 14.32 12.81
N THR A 51 1.42 13.45 13.03
CA THR A 51 2.85 13.78 12.87
C THR A 51 3.51 13.14 11.64
N ALA A 52 2.73 12.79 10.61
CA ALA A 52 3.26 12.27 9.34
C ALA A 52 4.36 13.18 8.76
N GLU A 53 4.22 14.50 8.88
CA GLU A 53 5.26 15.45 8.44
C GLU A 53 6.54 15.40 9.28
N GLU A 54 6.44 15.21 10.60
CA GLU A 54 7.60 15.14 11.49
C GLU A 54 8.38 13.83 11.24
N GLU A 55 7.68 12.72 11.04
CA GLU A 55 8.28 11.44 10.65
C GLU A 55 9.03 11.54 9.33
N LEU A 56 8.46 12.22 8.34
CA LEU A 56 9.14 12.50 7.07
C LEU A 56 10.39 13.36 7.26
N ARG A 57 10.30 14.44 8.06
CA ARG A 57 11.45 15.31 8.35
C ARG A 57 12.58 14.55 9.07
N LYS A 58 12.26 13.63 9.99
CA LYS A 58 13.26 12.80 10.70
C LYS A 58 14.11 11.95 9.73
N VAL A 59 13.53 11.53 8.62
CA VAL A 59 14.23 10.75 7.58
C VAL A 59 14.72 11.61 6.41
N GLY A 60 14.72 12.94 6.58
CA GLY A 60 15.26 13.88 5.59
C GLY A 60 14.35 14.14 4.39
N ILE A 61 13.06 13.80 4.48
CA ILE A 61 12.06 14.12 3.45
C ILE A 61 11.39 15.44 3.82
N ASP A 62 11.39 16.39 2.89
CA ASP A 62 10.59 17.61 2.99
C ASP A 62 9.11 17.29 2.70
N PRO A 63 8.18 17.48 3.66
CA PRO A 63 6.76 17.24 3.45
C PRO A 63 6.15 18.05 2.30
N ALA A 64 6.76 19.17 1.90
CA ALA A 64 6.32 19.94 0.74
C ALA A 64 6.48 19.18 -0.60
N THR A 65 7.24 18.09 -0.60
CA THR A 65 7.43 17.22 -1.78
C THR A 65 6.33 16.17 -1.96
N ILE A 66 5.39 16.08 -1.02
CA ILE A 66 4.24 15.17 -1.11
C ILE A 66 3.36 15.58 -2.29
N VAL A 67 3.05 14.62 -3.15
CA VAL A 67 2.16 14.79 -4.29
C VAL A 67 0.87 13.98 -4.06
N PRO A 68 -0.30 14.63 -4.00
CA PRO A 68 -1.58 13.93 -3.97
C PRO A 68 -1.91 13.36 -5.35
N LEU A 69 -2.44 12.13 -5.36
CA LEU A 69 -2.95 11.46 -6.55
C LEU A 69 -4.48 11.59 -6.56
N VAL A 70 -4.96 12.68 -7.16
CA VAL A 70 -6.39 12.86 -7.47
C VAL A 70 -6.73 11.98 -8.67
N LEU A 71 -7.69 11.07 -8.52
CA LEU A 71 -7.97 9.99 -9.47
C LEU A 71 -9.47 9.88 -9.73
N GLU A 72 -9.84 9.60 -10.97
CA GLU A 72 -11.19 9.22 -11.37
C GLU A 72 -11.40 7.70 -11.28
N PRO A 73 -12.64 7.21 -11.14
CA PRO A 73 -12.93 5.78 -11.23
C PRO A 73 -12.35 5.16 -12.50
N GLY A 74 -11.53 4.12 -12.35
CA GLY A 74 -10.81 3.44 -13.43
C GLY A 74 -9.35 3.87 -13.60
N ASP A 75 -8.91 4.97 -12.99
CA ASP A 75 -7.51 5.37 -13.02
C ASP A 75 -6.64 4.40 -12.21
N LEU A 76 -5.41 4.17 -12.70
CA LEU A 76 -4.45 3.25 -12.11
C LEU A 76 -3.18 3.98 -11.67
N ALA A 77 -2.87 3.92 -10.38
CA ALA A 77 -1.58 4.33 -9.84
C ALA A 77 -0.64 3.13 -9.69
N LEU A 78 0.65 3.32 -9.97
CA LEU A 78 1.67 2.28 -9.78
C LEU A 78 2.86 2.84 -9.00
N TRP A 79 3.39 2.06 -8.05
CA TRP A 79 4.58 2.43 -7.29
C TRP A 79 5.40 1.20 -6.88
N GLY A 80 6.70 1.42 -6.64
CA GLY A 80 7.60 0.39 -6.13
C GLY A 80 7.49 0.21 -4.61
N LEU A 81 8.06 -0.88 -4.10
CA LEU A 81 7.94 -1.27 -2.68
C LEU A 81 8.36 -0.18 -1.69
N LEU A 82 9.43 0.55 -2.01
CA LEU A 82 10.03 1.56 -1.13
C LEU A 82 9.53 2.98 -1.40
N THR A 83 8.59 3.18 -2.33
CA THR A 83 7.99 4.51 -2.50
C THR A 83 7.24 4.87 -1.22
N VAL A 84 7.61 5.97 -0.58
CA VAL A 84 6.88 6.52 0.55
C VAL A 84 5.52 7.00 0.07
N HIS A 85 4.47 6.45 0.68
CA HIS A 85 3.08 6.71 0.33
C HIS A 85 2.17 6.60 1.56
N GLY A 86 1.02 7.27 1.51
CA GLY A 86 0.01 7.25 2.57
C GLY A 86 -1.29 7.89 2.08
N SER A 87 -2.35 7.82 2.87
CA SER A 87 -3.60 8.54 2.58
C SER A 87 -3.94 9.46 3.74
N SER A 88 -4.48 10.63 3.43
CA SER A 88 -5.05 11.51 4.46
C SER A 88 -6.38 10.94 4.97
N PRO A 89 -6.87 11.34 6.15
CA PRO A 89 -8.21 10.97 6.62
C PRO A 89 -9.30 11.38 5.62
N ASN A 90 -10.29 10.52 5.43
CA ASN A 90 -11.48 10.88 4.65
C ASN A 90 -12.39 11.80 5.48
N LYS A 91 -12.57 13.04 5.04
CA LYS A 91 -13.42 14.05 5.69
C LYS A 91 -14.73 14.31 4.93
N SER A 92 -14.93 13.60 3.82
CA SER A 92 -16.11 13.73 2.99
C SER A 92 -17.30 12.92 3.53
N GLN A 93 -18.45 13.00 2.86
CA GLN A 93 -19.65 12.21 3.16
C GLN A 93 -19.74 10.91 2.34
N HIS A 94 -18.67 10.54 1.64
CA HIS A 94 -18.65 9.37 0.76
C HIS A 94 -17.50 8.44 1.13
N ASP A 95 -17.77 7.14 1.07
CA ASP A 95 -16.72 6.14 1.13
C ASP A 95 -15.78 6.26 -0.09
N ARG A 96 -14.55 5.78 0.08
CA ARG A 96 -13.55 5.76 -0.99
C ARG A 96 -12.88 4.39 -1.04
N ALA A 97 -13.34 3.52 -1.93
CA ALA A 97 -12.71 2.25 -2.24
C ALA A 97 -11.51 2.43 -3.19
N PHE A 98 -10.41 1.77 -2.85
CA PHE A 98 -9.18 1.74 -3.62
C PHE A 98 -8.63 0.32 -3.62
N ALA A 99 -8.56 -0.31 -4.78
CA ALA A 99 -8.18 -1.72 -4.89
C ALA A 99 -6.67 -1.87 -5.11
N LEU A 100 -6.01 -2.55 -4.18
CA LEU A 100 -4.56 -2.78 -4.22
C LEU A 100 -4.23 -4.19 -4.72
N SER A 101 -3.23 -4.30 -5.58
CA SER A 101 -2.64 -5.57 -5.99
C SER A 101 -1.12 -5.41 -6.08
N SER A 102 -0.37 -6.26 -5.40
CA SER A 102 1.09 -6.21 -5.39
C SER A 102 1.65 -7.43 -6.11
N TYR A 103 2.64 -7.19 -6.96
CA TYR A 103 3.33 -8.19 -7.75
C TYR A 103 4.82 -8.12 -7.46
N VAL A 104 5.46 -9.28 -7.44
CA VAL A 104 6.91 -9.43 -7.30
C VAL A 104 7.42 -10.31 -8.43
N ARG A 105 8.62 -10.05 -8.93
CA ARG A 105 9.24 -10.90 -9.95
C ARG A 105 9.43 -12.30 -9.39
N ALA A 106 8.97 -13.31 -10.12
CA ALA A 106 8.87 -14.68 -9.62
C ALA A 106 10.22 -15.32 -9.26
N ASP A 107 11.32 -14.89 -9.87
CA ASP A 107 12.67 -15.34 -9.55
C ASP A 107 13.25 -14.71 -8.26
N THR A 108 12.53 -13.78 -7.63
CA THR A 108 12.97 -13.08 -6.40
C THR A 108 12.19 -13.48 -5.14
N THR A 109 11.21 -14.39 -5.25
CA THR A 109 10.39 -14.84 -4.12
C THR A 109 10.31 -16.37 -4.05
N GLN A 110 10.24 -16.92 -2.84
CA GLN A 110 9.92 -18.33 -2.58
C GLN A 110 8.44 -18.55 -2.19
N ARG A 111 7.65 -17.46 -2.10
CA ARG A 111 6.26 -17.47 -1.66
C ARG A 111 5.35 -16.85 -2.72
N GLY A 112 4.11 -17.31 -2.76
CA GLY A 112 3.05 -16.82 -3.65
C GLY A 112 2.80 -17.69 -4.87
N GLU A 113 1.89 -17.22 -5.73
CA GLU A 113 1.55 -17.87 -6.98
C GLU A 113 1.92 -17.00 -8.17
N TRP A 114 2.14 -17.63 -9.32
CA TRP A 114 2.30 -16.91 -10.57
C TRP A 114 1.00 -16.18 -10.88
N ALA A 115 1.04 -14.85 -10.99
CA ALA A 115 -0.05 -14.08 -11.58
C ALA A 115 0.06 -14.05 -13.11
N PHE A 116 1.29 -13.99 -13.63
CA PHE A 116 1.58 -13.99 -15.05
C PHE A 116 2.84 -14.82 -15.32
N ARG A 117 2.83 -15.63 -16.38
CA ARG A 117 3.99 -16.39 -16.85
C ARG A 117 4.05 -16.33 -18.36
N ASP A 118 5.23 -15.99 -18.91
CA ASP A 118 5.45 -15.87 -20.35
C ASP A 118 4.43 -14.95 -21.07
N GLY A 119 4.04 -13.86 -20.40
CA GLY A 119 3.06 -12.88 -20.90
C GLY A 119 1.60 -13.31 -20.77
N VAL A 120 1.32 -14.46 -20.17
CA VAL A 120 -0.03 -15.02 -20.03
C VAL A 120 -0.47 -14.99 -18.57
N SER A 121 -1.70 -14.59 -18.31
CA SER A 121 -2.31 -14.66 -16.98
C SER A 121 -2.44 -16.11 -16.52
N VAL A 122 -2.05 -16.37 -15.29
CA VAL A 122 -2.15 -17.69 -14.66
C VAL A 122 -3.29 -17.65 -13.65
N PRO A 123 -4.38 -18.41 -13.86
CA PRO A 123 -5.47 -18.49 -12.89
C PRO A 123 -4.97 -19.01 -11.54
N LEU A 124 -5.54 -18.49 -10.45
CA LEU A 124 -5.28 -19.02 -9.12
C LEU A 124 -5.68 -20.50 -9.04
N GLY A 125 -4.93 -21.25 -8.24
CA GLY A 125 -5.24 -22.64 -7.95
C GLY A 125 -6.53 -22.79 -7.12
N LYS A 126 -6.97 -24.05 -6.92
CA LYS A 126 -8.12 -24.37 -6.05
C LYS A 126 -7.94 -23.84 -4.62
N THR A 127 -6.70 -23.79 -4.15
CA THR A 127 -6.32 -23.25 -2.85
C THR A 127 -5.21 -22.23 -3.10
N PRO A 128 -5.50 -20.92 -2.99
CA PRO A 128 -4.51 -19.88 -3.20
C PRO A 128 -3.39 -19.94 -2.15
N THR A 129 -2.15 -19.76 -2.60
CA THR A 129 -1.00 -19.62 -1.71
C THR A 129 -0.97 -18.25 -1.06
N LEU A 130 -1.01 -18.22 0.28
CA LEU A 130 -0.92 -16.97 1.03
C LEU A 130 0.50 -16.39 0.98
N CYS A 131 0.58 -15.11 0.61
CA CYS A 131 1.84 -14.36 0.62
C CYS A 131 2.07 -13.61 1.94
N LYS A 132 0.99 -13.31 2.67
CA LYS A 132 0.98 -12.60 3.96
C LYS A 132 -0.15 -13.16 4.85
N TYR A 133 0.03 -13.03 6.16
CA TYR A 133 -0.97 -13.35 7.19
C TYR A 133 -1.50 -14.79 7.14
N GLU A 134 -0.65 -15.76 7.51
CA GLU A 134 -0.95 -17.21 7.49
C GLU A 134 -2.16 -17.61 8.35
N LYS A 135 -2.56 -16.80 9.35
CA LYS A 135 -3.77 -17.04 10.17
C LYS A 135 -5.07 -17.15 9.36
N LEU A 136 -5.09 -16.65 8.12
CA LEU A 136 -6.24 -16.84 7.22
C LEU A 136 -6.54 -18.32 6.90
N PHE A 137 -5.58 -19.24 7.07
CA PHE A 137 -5.86 -20.67 6.94
C PHE A 137 -6.78 -21.20 8.05
N GLU A 138 -6.75 -20.57 9.22
CA GLU A 138 -7.54 -20.94 10.40
C GLU A 138 -8.83 -20.11 10.48
N GLU A 139 -8.74 -18.81 10.15
CA GLU A 139 -9.81 -17.82 10.26
C GLU A 139 -9.99 -17.06 8.93
N PRO A 140 -10.65 -17.67 7.92
CA PRO A 140 -10.76 -17.08 6.57
C PRO A 140 -11.81 -15.95 6.45
N GLY A 141 -12.49 -15.61 7.56
CA GLY A 141 -13.55 -14.61 7.58
C GLY A 141 -13.04 -13.17 7.49
N PRO A 142 -13.91 -12.20 7.17
CA PRO A 142 -13.56 -10.80 7.31
C PRO A 142 -13.24 -10.47 8.77
N MET A 143 -12.08 -9.89 9.02
CA MET A 143 -11.67 -9.40 10.33
C MET A 143 -12.01 -7.91 10.43
N TYR A 144 -12.89 -7.56 11.35
CA TYR A 144 -13.26 -6.16 11.61
C TYR A 144 -12.50 -5.65 12.82
N ASP A 145 -11.82 -4.52 12.65
CA ASP A 145 -11.22 -3.82 13.76
C ASP A 145 -12.28 -3.01 14.51
N THR A 146 -12.61 -3.44 15.73
CA THR A 146 -13.59 -2.79 16.60
C THR A 146 -12.93 -1.92 17.67
N THR A 147 -11.62 -1.68 17.60
CA THR A 147 -10.85 -1.02 18.68
C THR A 147 -11.11 0.48 18.81
N ALA A 148 -11.90 1.08 17.91
CA ALA A 148 -12.19 2.52 17.91
C ALA A 148 -10.92 3.40 17.86
N TRP A 149 -9.81 2.89 17.30
CA TRP A 149 -8.51 3.58 17.23
C TRP A 149 -8.53 4.95 16.53
N TRP A 150 -9.62 5.26 15.81
CA TRP A 150 -9.85 6.51 15.10
C TRP A 150 -10.67 7.55 15.89
N LYS A 151 -11.05 7.26 17.15
CA LYS A 151 -11.67 8.21 18.08
C LYS A 151 -10.63 8.91 18.94
#